data_AF-A0AAV9KUD8-F1
#
_entry.id   AF-A0AAV9KUD8-F1
#
_cell.length_a   1.000
_cell.length_b   1.000
_cell.length_c   1.000
_cell.angle_alpha   90.00
_cell.angle_beta   90.00
_cell.angle_gamma   90.00
#
_symmetry.space_group_name_H-M   'P 1'
#
loop_
_entity.id
_entity.type
_entity.pdbx_description
1 polymer ?
#
loop_
_entity_poly.entity_id
_entity_poly.type
_entity_poly.pdbx_seq_one_letter_code
_entity_poly.pdbx_strand_id
1 'polypeptide(L)'
;MAIDMNVHELLVIGDSDLLIHQVQGEWAVKNPKITPYVQYIQKLCKRFRRIEFRHTPRIQNELADALATIASMIKHPDTSYIDPLDIEVKEQPVHCSHVEAEPDGLPWYFDIKKYLETGDYPENATLNQKKSMRVALNFFAVGNPL
;
A
#
# COMPACT_ATOMS: atom_id res chain seq x y z
N MET A 1 18.02 -13.56 7.90
CA MET A 1 16.73 -13.93 8.53
C MET A 1 16.21 -15.28 8.04
N ALA A 2 15.61 -15.45 6.85
CA ALA A 2 15.09 -16.77 6.45
C ALA A 2 16.17 -17.87 6.33
N ILE A 3 17.33 -17.52 5.78
CA ILE A 3 18.44 -18.48 5.65
C ILE A 3 19.05 -18.83 7.01
N ASP A 4 19.17 -17.86 7.90
CA ASP A 4 19.70 -18.06 9.26
C ASP A 4 18.72 -18.86 10.13
N MET A 5 17.43 -18.84 9.77
CA MET A 5 16.37 -19.66 10.37
C MET A 5 16.29 -21.08 9.78
N ASN A 6 17.26 -21.49 8.95
CA ASN A 6 17.31 -22.81 8.31
C ASN A 6 16.06 -23.15 7.47
N VAL A 7 15.43 -22.14 6.85
CA VAL A 7 14.32 -22.34 5.92
C VAL A 7 14.85 -22.88 4.60
N HIS A 8 14.30 -24.00 4.13
CA HIS A 8 14.72 -24.64 2.87
C HIS A 8 13.81 -24.32 1.68
N GLU A 9 12.55 -23.98 1.94
CA GLU A 9 11.56 -23.65 0.92
C GLU A 9 10.92 -22.29 1.23
N LEU A 10 10.85 -21.41 0.23
CA LEU A 10 10.40 -20.04 0.41
C LEU A 10 9.40 -19.63 -0.66
N LEU A 11 8.24 -19.11 -0.25
CA LEU A 11 7.30 -18.40 -1.13
C LEU A 11 7.46 -16.90 -0.90
N VAL A 12 7.88 -16.18 -1.92
CA VAL A 12 8.04 -14.72 -1.90
C VAL A 12 6.83 -14.09 -2.57
N ILE A 13 6.05 -13.34 -1.79
CA ILE A 13 4.88 -12.59 -2.28
C ILE A 13 5.24 -11.11 -2.31
N GLY A 14 4.96 -10.43 -3.41
CA GLY A 14 5.15 -8.99 -3.53
C GLY A 14 4.20 -8.38 -4.54
N ASP A 15 4.02 -7.07 -4.44
CA ASP A 15 3.16 -6.27 -5.33
C ASP A 15 3.94 -5.54 -6.44
N SER A 16 5.27 -5.63 -6.43
CA SER A 16 6.12 -5.11 -7.49
C SER A 16 6.33 -6.14 -8.58
N ASP A 17 5.42 -6.16 -9.55
CA ASP A 17 5.48 -7.05 -10.72
C ASP A 17 6.83 -6.95 -11.47
N LEU A 18 7.33 -5.71 -11.62
CA LEU A 18 8.63 -5.43 -12.23
C LEU A 18 9.78 -6.16 -11.52
N LEU A 19 9.84 -6.07 -10.19
CA LEU A 19 10.95 -6.66 -9.42
C LEU A 19 10.87 -8.19 -9.42
N ILE A 20 9.65 -8.75 -9.35
CA ILE A 20 9.43 -10.19 -9.42
C ILE A 20 10.01 -10.75 -10.73
N HIS A 21 9.61 -10.19 -11.87
CA HIS A 21 10.10 -10.62 -13.17
C HIS A 21 11.60 -10.37 -13.38
N GLN A 22 12.15 -9.28 -12.82
CA GLN A 22 13.59 -9.01 -12.86
C GLN A 22 14.41 -10.01 -12.05
N VAL A 23 13.95 -10.39 -10.86
CA VAL A 23 14.62 -11.38 -10.00
C VAL A 23 14.57 -12.76 -10.64
N GLN A 24 13.43 -13.13 -11.24
CA GLN A 24 13.29 -14.39 -11.99
C GLN A 24 14.14 -14.43 -13.27
N GLY A 25 14.67 -13.27 -13.72
CA GLY A 25 15.49 -13.17 -14.93
C GLY A 25 14.67 -13.11 -16.22
N GLU A 26 13.35 -12.97 -16.11
CA GLU A 26 12.43 -12.86 -17.24
C GLU A 26 12.54 -11.47 -17.88
N TRP A 27 12.76 -10.44 -17.07
CA TRP A 27 12.86 -9.05 -17.53
C TRP A 27 14.25 -8.46 -17.28
N ALA A 28 14.75 -7.68 -18.24
CA ALA A 28 16.04 -7.02 -18.13
C ALA A 28 16.02 -5.83 -17.14
N VAL A 29 17.06 -5.73 -16.32
CA VAL A 29 17.28 -4.59 -15.41
C VAL A 29 18.00 -3.49 -16.16
N LYS A 30 17.28 -2.41 -16.50
CA LYS A 30 17.86 -1.26 -17.23
C LYS A 30 18.61 -0.29 -16.34
N ASN A 31 18.22 -0.19 -15.06
CA ASN A 31 18.81 0.77 -14.13
C ASN A 31 20.09 0.17 -13.49
N PRO A 32 21.29 0.71 -13.77
CA PRO A 32 22.54 0.16 -13.24
C PRO A 32 22.63 0.25 -11.72
N LYS A 33 21.86 1.13 -11.06
CA LYS A 33 21.79 1.19 -9.60
C LYS A 33 21.04 0.00 -8.99
N ILE A 34 20.11 -0.60 -9.73
CA ILE A 34 19.28 -1.73 -9.27
C ILE A 34 19.96 -3.08 -9.57
N THR A 35 20.76 -3.15 -10.64
CA THR A 35 21.46 -4.36 -11.07
C THR A 35 22.20 -5.11 -9.93
N PRO A 36 22.96 -4.44 -9.04
CA PRO A 36 23.66 -5.13 -7.95
C PRO A 36 22.70 -5.83 -6.98
N TYR A 37 21.53 -5.23 -6.71
CA TYR A 37 20.53 -5.78 -5.80
C TYR A 37 19.86 -7.02 -6.39
N VAL A 38 19.46 -6.96 -7.66
CA VAL A 38 18.85 -8.11 -8.35
C VAL A 38 19.84 -9.27 -8.42
N GLN A 39 21.10 -9.01 -8.77
CA GLN A 39 22.14 -10.04 -8.77
C GLN A 39 22.39 -10.63 -7.38
N TYR A 40 22.34 -9.81 -6.34
CA TYR A 40 22.48 -10.29 -4.97
C TYR A 40 21.32 -11.19 -4.55
N ILE A 41 20.07 -10.79 -4.84
CA ILE A 41 18.88 -11.60 -4.58
C ILE A 41 18.97 -12.92 -5.34
N GLN A 42 19.34 -12.91 -6.62
CA GLN A 42 19.54 -14.14 -7.41
C GLN A 42 20.60 -15.07 -6.80
N LYS A 43 21.68 -14.54 -6.22
CA LYS A 43 22.65 -15.35 -5.47
C LYS A 43 22.05 -15.95 -4.20
N LEU A 44 21.22 -15.20 -3.47
CA LEU A 44 20.52 -15.70 -2.29
C LEU A 44 19.51 -16.79 -2.64
N CYS A 45 18.78 -16.65 -3.76
CA CYS A 45 17.81 -17.65 -4.23
C CYS A 45 18.43 -19.04 -4.36
N LYS A 46 19.69 -19.13 -4.81
CA LYS A 46 20.43 -20.39 -4.96
C LYS A 46 20.70 -21.13 -3.64
N ARG A 47 20.50 -20.47 -2.50
CA ARG A 47 20.68 -21.08 -1.17
C ARG A 47 19.43 -21.84 -0.69
N PHE A 48 18.28 -21.62 -1.34
CA PHE A 48 17.05 -22.34 -1.04
C PHE A 48 16.91 -23.57 -1.94
N ARG A 49 16.34 -24.64 -1.39
CA ARG A 49 16.02 -25.86 -2.17
C ARG A 49 14.90 -25.60 -3.16
N ARG A 50 13.90 -24.82 -2.74
CA ARG A 50 12.78 -24.37 -3.57
C ARG A 50 12.47 -22.92 -3.23
N ILE A 51 12.31 -22.08 -4.25
CA ILE A 51 11.86 -20.72 -4.10
C ILE A 51 10.85 -20.40 -5.19
N GLU A 52 9.72 -19.82 -4.79
CA GLU A 52 8.65 -19.41 -5.69
C GLU A 52 8.38 -17.92 -5.49
N PHE A 53 8.15 -17.22 -6.59
CA PHE A 53 7.77 -15.81 -6.57
C PHE A 53 6.35 -15.66 -7.07
N ARG A 54 5.54 -14.88 -6.35
CA ARG A 54 4.15 -14.62 -6.71
C ARG A 54 3.84 -13.14 -6.61
N HIS A 55 3.35 -12.60 -7.71
CA HIS A 55 2.77 -11.26 -7.71
C HIS A 55 1.40 -11.28 -7.04
N THR A 56 1.12 -10.26 -6.22
CA THR A 56 -0.19 -10.01 -5.63
C THR A 56 -0.58 -8.55 -5.80
N PRO A 57 -1.86 -8.22 -6.05
CA PRO A 57 -2.29 -6.82 -6.06
C PRO A 57 -1.95 -6.11 -4.75
N ARG A 58 -1.64 -4.80 -4.82
CA ARG A 58 -1.26 -3.99 -3.66
C ARG A 58 -2.25 -4.06 -2.49
N ILE A 59 -3.56 -4.12 -2.78
CA ILE A 59 -4.63 -4.28 -1.77
C ILE A 59 -4.58 -5.62 -1.02
N GLN A 60 -3.79 -6.57 -1.49
CA GLN A 60 -3.54 -7.86 -0.82
C GLN A 60 -2.15 -7.92 -0.17
N ASN A 61 -1.35 -6.86 -0.27
CA ASN A 61 -0.02 -6.72 0.33
C ASN A 61 -0.01 -5.72 1.50
N GLU A 62 -1.18 -5.47 2.11
CA GLU A 62 -1.40 -4.39 3.09
C GLU A 62 -0.42 -4.44 4.26
N LEU A 63 -0.06 -5.63 4.76
CA LEU A 63 0.88 -5.78 5.86
C LEU A 63 2.28 -5.28 5.48
N ALA A 64 2.80 -5.70 4.32
CA ALA A 64 4.13 -5.28 3.87
C ALA A 64 4.16 -3.78 3.57
N ASP A 65 3.07 -3.24 3.00
CA ASP A 65 2.91 -1.82 2.74
C ASP A 65 2.84 -0.98 4.02
N ALA A 66 2.10 -1.45 5.03
CA ALA A 66 2.02 -0.82 6.34
C ALA A 66 3.41 -0.77 7.00
N LEU A 67 4.15 -1.88 6.94
CA LEU A 67 5.51 -1.96 7.47
C LEU A 67 6.49 -1.04 6.73
N ALA A 68 6.44 -1.02 5.39
CA ALA A 68 7.25 -0.10 4.60
C ALA A 68 6.94 1.37 4.93
N THR A 69 5.66 1.69 5.14
CA THR A 69 5.19 3.02 5.52
C THR A 69 5.72 3.40 6.91
N ILE A 70 5.57 2.53 7.90
CA ILE A 70 6.11 2.73 9.25
C ILE A 70 7.63 2.94 9.19
N ALA A 71 8.35 2.05 8.50
CA ALA A 71 9.80 2.15 8.35
C ALA A 71 10.24 3.48 7.70
N SER A 72 9.46 4.01 6.74
CA SER A 72 9.76 5.30 6.11
C SER A 72 9.57 6.51 7.03
N MET A 73 8.74 6.38 8.07
CA MET A 73 8.46 7.45 9.04
C MET A 73 9.51 7.53 10.15
N ILE A 74 10.20 6.42 10.43
CA ILE A 74 11.23 6.35 11.47
C ILE A 74 12.49 7.05 10.94
N LYS A 75 12.87 8.17 11.58
CA LYS A 75 14.09 8.90 11.25
C LYS A 75 15.21 8.48 12.20
N HIS A 76 16.11 7.61 11.75
CA HIS A 76 17.33 7.31 12.49
C HIS A 76 18.46 8.26 12.12
N PRO A 77 19.24 8.76 13.11
CA PRO A 77 20.42 9.60 12.85
C PRO A 77 21.56 8.82 12.18
N ASP A 78 21.56 7.49 12.32
CA ASP A 78 22.53 6.58 11.72
C ASP A 78 21.84 5.70 10.69
N THR A 79 22.32 5.72 9.44
CA THR A 79 21.76 4.93 8.33
C THR A 79 22.13 3.45 8.39
N SER A 80 23.00 3.06 9.33
CA SER A 80 23.48 1.69 9.48
C SER A 80 22.81 0.91 10.62
N TYR A 81 21.98 1.57 11.43
CA TYR A 81 21.30 0.95 12.56
C TYR A 81 19.96 0.32 12.14
N ILE A 82 19.79 -0.97 12.42
CA ILE A 82 18.52 -1.68 12.23
C ILE A 82 17.83 -1.74 13.59
N ASP A 83 16.75 -0.98 13.77
CA ASP A 83 15.90 -1.08 14.95
C ASP A 83 14.89 -2.22 14.74
N PRO A 84 14.96 -3.33 15.51
CA PRO A 84 14.01 -4.42 15.37
C PRO A 84 12.62 -3.97 15.77
N LEU A 85 11.65 -4.08 14.86
CA LEU A 85 10.25 -3.86 15.18
C LEU A 85 9.62 -5.20 15.58
N ASP A 86 9.35 -5.36 16.87
CA ASP A 86 8.60 -6.51 17.37
C ASP A 86 7.12 -6.34 17.02
N ILE A 87 6.58 -7.27 16.23
CA ILE A 87 5.18 -7.27 15.79
C ILE A 87 4.46 -8.39 16.55
N GLU A 88 3.50 -8.01 17.38
CA GLU A 88 2.61 -8.95 18.07
C GLU A 88 1.25 -8.99 17.37
N VAL A 89 0.84 -10.17 16.91
CA VAL A 89 -0.51 -10.36 16.34
C VAL A 89 -1.50 -10.48 17.49
N LYS A 90 -2.40 -9.51 17.61
CA LYS A 90 -3.51 -9.54 18.57
C LYS A 90 -4.79 -9.93 17.84
N GLU A 91 -5.55 -10.88 18.38
CA GLU A 91 -6.84 -11.30 17.82
C GLU A 91 -7.97 -10.28 18.07
N GLN A 92 -7.72 -9.26 18.89
CA GLN A 92 -8.69 -8.21 19.14
C GLN A 92 -8.78 -7.29 17.93
N PRO A 93 -9.99 -6.99 17.41
CA PRO A 93 -10.15 -6.04 16.32
C PRO A 93 -9.55 -4.70 16.73
N VAL A 94 -8.59 -4.22 15.94
CA VAL A 94 -8.10 -2.84 16.06
C VAL A 94 -9.29 -1.95 15.73
N HIS A 95 -9.59 -0.99 16.61
CA HIS A 95 -10.69 -0.06 16.41
C HIS A 95 -10.49 0.68 15.08
N CYS A 96 -11.14 0.21 14.01
CA CYS A 96 -11.29 0.98 12.78
C CYS A 96 -12.04 2.24 13.21
N SER A 97 -11.45 3.42 13.00
CA SER A 97 -12.08 4.70 13.32
C SER A 97 -13.53 4.65 12.89
N HIS A 98 -14.43 4.61 13.87
CA HIS A 98 -15.85 4.66 13.62
C HIS A 98 -16.11 5.97 12.89
N VAL A 99 -16.51 5.90 11.62
CA VAL A 99 -17.02 7.08 10.92
C VAL A 99 -18.27 7.45 11.68
N GLU A 100 -18.18 8.50 12.50
CA GLU A 100 -19.33 9.00 13.25
C GLU A 100 -20.44 9.29 12.24
N ALA A 101 -21.65 8.82 12.54
CA ALA A 101 -22.81 9.20 11.77
C ALA A 101 -22.91 10.73 11.82
N GLU A 102 -23.06 11.36 10.65
CA GLU A 102 -23.29 12.80 10.59
C GLU A 102 -24.51 13.14 11.47
N PRO A 103 -24.53 14.30 12.15
CA PRO A 103 -25.62 14.67 13.06
C PRO A 103 -27.01 14.69 12.39
N ASP A 104 -27.05 14.79 11.07
CA ASP A 104 -28.25 14.77 10.24
C ASP A 104 -28.75 13.36 9.89
N GLY A 105 -27.98 12.31 10.26
CA GLY A 105 -28.27 10.91 9.96
C GLY A 105 -28.09 10.53 8.49
N LEU A 106 -27.58 11.43 7.66
CA LEU A 106 -27.32 11.19 6.25
C LEU A 106 -25.92 10.58 6.09
N PRO A 107 -25.68 9.79 5.01
CA PRO A 107 -24.33 9.35 4.70
C PRO A 107 -23.40 10.54 4.49
N TRP A 108 -22.16 10.45 4.94
CA TRP A 108 -21.13 11.51 4.83
C TRP A 108 -20.93 12.05 3.40
N TYR A 109 -21.32 11.29 2.37
CA TYR A 109 -21.21 11.68 0.96
C TYR A 109 -22.49 12.30 0.37
N PHE A 110 -23.57 12.47 1.15
CA PHE A 110 -24.88 12.92 0.67
C PHE A 110 -24.80 14.24 -0.09
N ASP A 111 -24.17 15.24 0.51
CA ASP A 111 -24.02 16.58 -0.08
C ASP A 111 -23.18 16.55 -1.36
N ILE A 112 -22.15 15.70 -1.41
CA ILE A 112 -21.32 15.50 -2.60
C ILE A 112 -22.15 14.89 -3.72
N LYS A 113 -22.93 13.84 -3.43
CA LYS A 113 -23.83 13.21 -4.38
C LYS A 113 -24.85 14.19 -4.94
N LYS A 114 -25.51 14.97 -4.06
CA LYS A 114 -26.48 16.00 -4.46
C LYS A 114 -25.85 17.06 -5.37
N TYR A 115 -24.64 17.51 -5.03
CA TYR A 115 -23.88 18.46 -5.86
C TYR A 115 -23.52 17.87 -7.23
N LEU A 116 -23.18 16.59 -7.32
CA LEU A 116 -22.92 15.92 -8.61
C LEU A 116 -24.19 15.78 -9.47
N GLU A 117 -25.35 15.61 -8.85
CA GLU A 117 -26.63 15.45 -9.53
C GLU A 117 -27.26 16.78 -9.98
N THR A 118 -27.24 17.81 -9.11
CA THR A 118 -27.93 19.08 -9.36
C THR A 118 -27.00 20.24 -9.70
N GLY A 119 -25.70 20.13 -9.40
CA GLY A 119 -24.73 21.22 -9.52
C GLY A 119 -24.79 22.25 -8.38
N ASP A 120 -25.70 22.07 -7.42
CA ASP A 120 -25.92 23.02 -6.32
C ASP A 120 -25.17 22.63 -5.05
N TYR A 121 -24.66 23.64 -4.35
CA TYR A 121 -24.05 23.44 -3.04
C TYR A 121 -25.11 23.42 -1.93
N PRO A 122 -24.84 22.74 -0.80
CA PRO A 122 -25.64 22.89 0.41
C PRO A 122 -25.72 24.36 0.85
N GLU A 123 -26.87 24.79 1.36
CA GLU A 123 -27.12 26.18 1.75
C GLU A 123 -26.14 26.68 2.82
N ASN A 124 -25.74 25.80 3.73
CA ASN A 124 -24.81 26.07 4.82
C ASN A 124 -23.33 25.74 4.49
N ALA A 125 -23.02 25.39 3.22
CA ALA A 125 -21.66 24.97 2.87
C ALA A 125 -20.66 26.12 2.98
N THR A 126 -19.62 25.91 3.80
CA THR A 126 -18.47 26.80 3.91
C THR A 126 -17.64 26.84 2.62
N LEU A 127 -16.83 27.88 2.45
CA LEU A 127 -15.93 28.01 1.30
C LEU A 127 -15.01 26.79 1.13
N ASN A 128 -14.53 26.23 2.24
CA ASN A 128 -13.68 25.04 2.26
C ASN A 128 -14.46 23.80 1.81
N GLN A 129 -15.69 23.59 2.30
CA GLN A 129 -16.55 22.50 1.84
C GLN A 129 -16.83 22.60 0.33
N LYS A 130 -17.20 23.79 -0.17
CA LYS A 130 -17.41 24.02 -1.62
C LYS A 130 -16.14 23.74 -2.44
N LYS A 131 -14.96 24.10 -1.92
CA LYS A 131 -13.67 23.78 -2.55
C LYS A 131 -13.40 22.27 -2.56
N SER A 132 -13.62 21.58 -1.44
CA SER A 132 -13.47 20.13 -1.34
C SER A 132 -14.41 19.37 -2.27
N MET A 133 -15.66 19.81 -2.40
CA MET A 133 -16.64 19.22 -3.34
C MET A 133 -16.22 19.39 -4.80
N ARG A 134 -15.69 20.55 -5.19
CA ARG A 134 -15.11 20.75 -6.53
C ARG A 134 -13.88 19.90 -6.79
N VAL A 135 -13.08 19.63 -5.76
CA VAL A 135 -11.92 18.73 -5.88
C VAL A 135 -12.39 17.28 -6.02
N ALA A 136 -13.45 16.87 -5.30
CA ALA A 136 -14.03 15.53 -5.41
C ALA A 136 -14.51 15.21 -6.85
N LEU A 137 -15.08 16.17 -7.58
CA LEU A 137 -15.41 16.05 -9.01
C LEU A 137 -14.23 15.51 -9.86
N ASN A 138 -13.00 15.94 -9.57
CA ASN A 138 -11.82 15.51 -10.31
C ASN A 138 -11.42 14.05 -10.02
N PHE A 139 -11.89 13.46 -8.93
CA PHE A 139 -11.62 12.06 -8.56
C PHE A 139 -12.73 11.10 -9.02
N PHE A 140 -13.99 11.57 -9.05
CA PHE A 140 -15.15 10.72 -9.40
C PHE A 140 -15.47 10.65 -10.91
N ALA A 141 -14.76 11.38 -11.78
CA ALA A 141 -15.01 11.40 -13.22
C ALA A 141 -14.56 10.15 -14.00
N VAL A 142 -14.17 9.05 -13.33
CA VAL A 142 -13.86 7.76 -13.98
C VAL A 142 -14.82 6.69 -13.49
N GLY A 143 -16.05 6.70 -14.02
CA GLY A 143 -17.04 5.68 -13.74
C GLY A 143 -18.38 6.02 -14.38
N ASN A 144 -18.56 5.64 -15.66
CA ASN A 144 -19.88 5.65 -16.28
C ASN A 144 -20.78 4.61 -15.58
N PRO A 145 -22.03 4.94 -15.23
CA PRO A 145 -23.01 3.96 -14.80
C PRO A 145 -23.59 3.19 -16.00
N LEU A 146 -23.81 1.89 -15.80
CA LEU A 146 -24.61 1.01 -16.66
C LEU A 146 -26.09 1.40 -16.64
#